data_AF-A0A2M6Y5N9-F1
#
_entry.id   AF-A0A2M6Y5N9-F1
#
_cell.length_a   1.000
_cell.length_b   1.000
_cell.length_c   1.000
_cell.angle_alpha   90.00
_cell.angle_beta   90.00
_cell.angle_gamma   90.00
#
_symmetry.space_group_name_H-M   'P 1'
#
loop_
_entity.id
_entity.type
_entity.pdbx_description
1 polymer ?
#
loop_
_entity_poly.entity_id
_entity_poly.type
_entity_poly.pdbx_seq_one_letter_code
_entity_poly.pdbx_strand_id
1 'polypeptide(L)'
;MNIITNIPAFRSFFRVMLPVVLALAPVFSLSGCGAYRNTLLNPSLLDLRALPLPPARLKVAELVRERLEAGDVQDIAVYFHALPTGYWFGINEEAKFIPASLLKIYLMMGILKEAQTNPGLLREEVLIQKPETFKEYPFPPSFDSNNPPVVGKEYTVEELVSRMMVFSDNLSLFYLSLHLPEDLLGKTMSDFGLASPEDVNQDFVSVKQQMMAMLALYNSTYLSPEMSQKALGYLAMASYDSGLAAGLPRGVKEA
;
A
#
# COMPACT_ATOMS: atom_id res chain seq x y z
N MET A 1 49.46 -4.88 12.11
CA MET A 1 49.86 -3.47 11.91
C MET A 1 48.61 -2.74 11.46
N ASN A 2 48.10 -1.85 12.32
CA ASN A 2 46.93 -1.02 12.09
C ASN A 2 47.05 -0.20 10.80
N ILE A 3 45.91 0.10 10.17
CA ILE A 3 45.39 1.44 9.84
C ILE A 3 44.16 1.20 8.95
N ILE A 4 42.94 1.25 9.53
CA ILE A 4 41.78 1.97 8.98
C ILE A 4 40.95 2.39 10.20
N THR A 5 41.23 3.60 10.67
CA THR A 5 40.35 4.39 11.54
C THR A 5 39.37 5.18 10.68
N ASN A 6 38.16 5.40 11.21
CA ASN A 6 37.11 6.33 10.77
C ASN A 6 36.27 5.95 9.55
N ILE A 7 35.11 5.35 9.81
CA ILE A 7 33.88 5.65 9.09
C ILE A 7 32.95 6.35 10.10
N PRO A 8 32.51 7.60 9.85
CA PRO A 8 31.62 8.31 10.76
C PRO A 8 30.22 7.68 10.76
N ALA A 9 29.56 7.82 11.92
CA ALA A 9 28.23 7.32 12.21
C ALA A 9 27.22 7.57 11.08
N PHE A 10 26.71 6.48 10.52
CA PHE A 10 25.51 6.49 9.68
C PHE A 10 24.31 6.83 10.59
N ARG A 11 23.99 8.13 10.72
CA ARG A 11 22.65 8.54 11.15
C ARG A 11 21.72 8.17 10.00
N SER A 12 21.10 7.00 10.10
CA SER A 12 20.00 6.61 9.23
C SER A 12 18.85 7.58 9.48
N PHE A 13 18.68 8.54 8.58
CA PHE A 13 17.50 9.40 8.51
C PHE A 13 16.49 8.68 7.61
N PHE A 14 15.49 8.04 8.21
CA PHE A 14 14.38 7.49 7.45
C PHE A 14 13.42 8.63 7.07
N ARG A 15 13.23 8.86 5.77
CA ARG A 15 12.04 9.56 5.24
C ARG A 15 10.89 8.56 5.27
N VAL A 16 9.79 8.92 5.94
CA VAL A 16 8.67 8.01 6.19
C VAL A 16 7.45 8.48 5.42
N MET A 17 6.88 7.61 4.59
CA MET A 17 5.64 7.84 3.86
C MET A 17 4.50 6.99 4.45
N LEU A 18 3.44 7.62 4.97
CA LEU A 18 2.28 6.94 5.59
C LEU A 18 0.96 7.38 4.89
N PRO A 19 0.33 6.53 4.05
CA PRO A 19 -0.99 6.82 3.46
C PRO A 19 -2.15 6.32 4.36
N VAL A 20 -3.14 7.16 4.71
CA VAL A 20 -4.25 6.79 5.61
C VAL A 20 -5.55 6.51 4.87
N VAL A 21 -6.11 5.29 4.99
CA VAL A 21 -7.49 4.97 4.63
C VAL A 21 -8.26 4.50 5.87
N LEU A 22 -9.28 5.25 6.27
CA LEU A 22 -10.21 4.86 7.34
C LEU A 22 -11.53 4.42 6.72
N ALA A 23 -11.78 3.11 6.71
CA ALA A 23 -13.05 2.53 6.28
C ALA A 23 -14.01 2.40 7.49
N LEU A 24 -14.96 3.32 7.63
CA LEU A 24 -16.13 3.12 8.47
C LEU A 24 -17.22 2.46 7.61
N ALA A 25 -17.45 1.17 7.81
CA ALA A 25 -18.51 0.43 7.12
C ALA A 25 -19.90 0.90 7.59
N PRO A 26 -20.78 1.40 6.69
CA PRO A 26 -22.18 1.59 7.04
C PRO A 26 -22.91 0.25 6.98
N VAL A 27 -23.69 -0.03 8.03
CA VAL A 27 -24.64 -1.14 8.06
C VAL A 27 -25.82 -0.74 7.18
N PHE A 28 -26.02 -1.43 6.05
CA PHE A 28 -27.18 -1.21 5.18
C PHE A 28 -28.43 -1.89 5.76
N SER A 29 -29.48 -1.11 6.05
CA SER A 29 -30.86 -1.63 6.08
C SER A 29 -31.62 -1.06 4.89
N LEU A 30 -31.92 -1.90 3.91
CA LEU A 30 -32.84 -1.58 2.81
C LEU A 30 -34.27 -1.60 3.35
N SER A 31 -34.91 -0.43 3.44
CA SER A 31 -36.37 -0.30 3.50
C SER A 31 -36.77 1.16 3.22
N GLY A 32 -37.50 1.40 2.13
CA GLY A 32 -38.27 2.64 2.00
C GLY A 32 -38.36 3.21 0.58
N CYS A 33 -39.45 2.88 -0.11
CA CYS A 33 -39.89 3.55 -1.32
C CYS A 33 -40.23 5.02 -1.00
N GLY A 34 -39.53 5.97 -1.61
CA GLY A 34 -39.81 7.40 -1.47
C GLY A 34 -39.04 8.22 -2.50
N ALA A 35 -39.77 8.85 -3.43
CA ALA A 35 -39.19 9.61 -4.52
C ALA A 35 -38.40 10.84 -4.02
N TYR A 36 -37.07 10.76 -3.98
CA TYR A 36 -36.23 11.94 -3.79
C TYR A 36 -35.82 12.54 -5.13
N ARG A 37 -36.53 13.60 -5.51
CA ARG A 37 -36.12 14.54 -6.57
C ARG A 37 -34.98 15.42 -6.05
N ASN A 38 -33.75 14.92 -6.13
CA ASN A 38 -32.53 15.73 -6.08
C ASN A 38 -31.45 15.02 -6.88
N THR A 39 -31.45 15.24 -8.19
CA THR A 39 -30.67 14.46 -9.18
C THR A 39 -29.20 14.86 -9.26
N LEU A 40 -28.73 15.77 -8.40
CA LEU A 40 -27.35 16.28 -8.42
C LEU A 40 -26.57 15.94 -7.15
N LEU A 41 -27.19 15.31 -6.15
CA LEU A 41 -26.53 14.96 -4.88
C LEU A 41 -26.12 13.49 -4.89
N ASN A 42 -24.98 13.19 -4.25
CA ASN A 42 -24.56 11.80 -4.04
C ASN A 42 -25.56 11.14 -3.06
N PRO A 43 -26.31 10.11 -3.49
CA PRO A 43 -27.34 9.49 -2.66
C PRO A 43 -26.78 8.84 -1.39
N SER A 44 -25.50 8.45 -1.40
CA SER A 44 -24.81 7.86 -0.25
C SER A 44 -24.51 8.88 0.87
N LEU A 45 -24.68 10.18 0.58
CA LEU A 45 -24.38 11.28 1.51
C LEU A 45 -25.62 11.86 2.19
N LEU A 46 -26.82 11.43 1.77
CA LEU A 46 -28.07 12.07 2.19
C LEU A 46 -28.34 11.93 3.69
N ASP A 47 -27.81 10.87 4.33
CA ASP A 47 -28.01 10.58 5.74
C ASP A 47 -26.85 11.03 6.66
N LEU A 48 -25.78 11.60 6.08
CA LEU A 48 -24.62 12.03 6.86
C LEU A 48 -24.82 13.42 7.44
N ARG A 49 -24.95 13.49 8.78
CA ARG A 49 -24.97 14.75 9.52
C ARG A 49 -23.60 15.43 9.42
N ALA A 50 -23.60 16.74 9.21
CA ALA A 50 -22.41 17.56 8.97
C ALA A 50 -21.26 17.26 9.96
N LEU A 51 -20.10 16.87 9.41
CA LEU A 51 -18.88 16.69 10.18
C LEU A 51 -18.21 18.06 10.44
N PRO A 52 -17.62 18.30 11.63
CA PRO A 52 -16.84 19.50 11.90
C PRO A 52 -15.45 19.36 11.24
N LEU A 53 -15.35 19.75 9.97
CA LEU A 53 -14.20 19.42 9.12
C LEU A 53 -13.07 20.48 9.03
N PRO A 54 -13.21 21.77 9.38
CA PRO A 54 -12.05 22.68 9.43
C PRO A 54 -10.97 22.35 10.50
N PRO A 55 -11.29 21.89 11.72
CA PRO A 55 -10.28 21.72 12.78
C PRO A 55 -9.24 20.61 12.56
N ALA A 56 -9.59 19.54 11.83
CA ALA A 56 -8.70 18.37 11.70
C ALA A 56 -7.44 18.69 10.88
N ARG A 57 -7.60 19.32 9.70
CA ARG A 57 -6.47 19.73 8.86
C ARG A 57 -5.50 20.65 9.61
N LEU A 58 -6.03 21.63 10.36
CA LEU A 58 -5.21 22.58 11.11
C LEU A 58 -4.38 21.88 12.20
N LYS A 59 -4.98 20.97 12.96
CA LYS A 59 -4.27 20.18 13.98
C LYS A 59 -3.17 19.32 13.38
N VAL A 60 -3.43 18.68 12.24
CA VAL A 60 -2.42 17.85 11.57
C VAL A 60 -1.30 18.72 10.98
N ALA A 61 -1.64 19.86 10.36
CA ALA A 61 -0.64 20.79 9.84
C ALA A 61 0.27 21.33 10.94
N GLU A 62 -0.29 21.64 12.10
CA GLU A 62 0.48 22.09 13.26
C GLU A 62 1.41 21.00 13.78
N LEU A 63 0.93 19.78 13.94
CA LEU A 63 1.77 18.63 14.33
C LEU A 63 2.91 18.39 13.32
N VAL A 64 2.61 18.48 12.01
CA VAL A 64 3.63 18.35 10.96
C VAL A 64 4.72 19.43 11.13
N ARG A 65 4.30 20.68 11.34
CA ARG A 65 5.22 21.81 11.55
C ARG A 65 6.10 21.59 12.79
N GLU A 66 5.50 21.20 13.92
CA GLU A 66 6.22 20.91 15.17
C GLU A 66 7.30 19.84 14.98
N ARG A 67 6.99 18.76 14.25
CA ARG A 67 7.94 17.65 14.02
C ARG A 67 9.08 18.02 13.08
N LEU A 68 8.80 18.83 12.05
CA LEU A 68 9.83 19.36 11.15
C LEU A 68 10.76 20.35 11.89
N GLU A 69 10.20 21.26 12.70
CA GLU A 69 10.98 22.24 13.48
C GLU A 69 11.82 21.59 14.58
N ALA A 70 11.32 20.50 15.19
CA ALA A 70 12.08 19.71 16.15
C ALA A 70 13.27 18.95 15.52
N GLY A 71 13.29 18.79 14.19
CA GLY A 71 14.29 18.00 13.49
C GLY A 71 14.14 16.49 13.68
N ASP A 72 12.96 16.03 14.14
CA ASP A 72 12.63 14.61 14.30
C ASP A 72 12.63 13.89 12.93
N VAL A 73 12.24 14.62 11.88
CA VAL A 73 12.09 14.13 10.50
C VAL A 73 12.48 15.22 9.50
N GLN A 74 12.90 14.81 8.31
CA GLN A 74 13.31 15.74 7.24
C GLN A 74 12.13 16.27 6.44
N ASP A 75 11.18 15.39 6.13
CA ASP A 75 10.03 15.67 5.28
C ASP A 75 8.83 14.88 5.78
N ILE A 76 7.63 15.46 5.67
CA ILE A 76 6.36 14.79 5.96
C ILE A 76 5.38 15.14 4.83
N ALA A 77 4.65 14.13 4.38
CA ALA A 77 3.49 14.30 3.52
C ALA A 77 2.30 13.55 4.12
N VAL A 78 1.11 14.15 4.04
CA VAL A 78 -0.13 13.57 4.54
C VAL A 78 -1.19 13.68 3.46
N TYR A 79 -1.92 12.59 3.26
CA TYR A 79 -3.18 12.60 2.52
C TYR A 79 -4.24 11.92 3.39
N PHE A 80 -5.36 12.59 3.61
CA PHE A 80 -6.50 12.07 4.35
C PHE A 80 -7.76 12.21 3.50
N HIS A 81 -8.58 11.16 3.44
CA HIS A 81 -9.86 11.18 2.75
C HIS A 81 -10.93 10.40 3.52
N ALA A 82 -11.93 11.12 4.02
CA ALA A 82 -13.11 10.55 4.65
C ALA A 82 -14.06 10.05 3.57
N LEU A 83 -14.00 8.74 3.30
CA LEU A 83 -14.83 8.06 2.28
C LEU A 83 -16.34 8.36 2.43
N PRO A 84 -16.92 8.35 3.64
CA PRO A 84 -18.35 8.59 3.77
C PRO A 84 -18.75 9.98 3.32
N THR A 85 -17.92 11.01 3.42
CA THR A 85 -18.33 12.39 3.09
C THR A 85 -17.63 12.99 1.88
N GLY A 86 -16.61 12.32 1.33
CA GLY A 86 -15.72 12.88 0.32
C GLY A 86 -14.85 14.04 0.81
N TYR A 87 -14.83 14.30 2.13
CA TYR A 87 -13.95 15.33 2.68
C TYR A 87 -12.51 14.82 2.65
N TRP A 88 -11.61 15.66 2.15
CA TRP A 88 -10.21 15.32 2.09
C TRP A 88 -9.33 16.53 2.35
N PHE A 89 -8.11 16.27 2.78
CA PHE A 89 -7.06 17.28 2.79
C PHE A 89 -5.70 16.63 2.54
N GLY A 90 -4.79 17.43 1.99
CA GLY A 90 -3.40 17.12 1.83
C GLY A 90 -2.50 18.11 2.58
N ILE A 91 -1.33 17.62 3.00
CA ILE A 91 -0.19 18.42 3.43
C ILE A 91 1.00 17.86 2.66
N ASN A 92 1.58 18.67 1.76
CA ASN A 92 2.71 18.24 0.92
C ASN A 92 2.44 16.93 0.14
N GLU A 93 1.17 16.70 -0.24
CA GLU A 93 0.70 15.39 -0.71
C GLU A 93 1.23 14.98 -2.08
N GLU A 94 1.84 15.92 -2.81
CA GLU A 94 2.47 15.72 -4.10
C GLU A 94 3.98 15.52 -4.00
N ALA A 95 4.57 15.71 -2.82
CA ALA A 95 5.98 15.40 -2.60
C ALA A 95 6.28 13.94 -2.90
N LYS A 96 7.47 13.72 -3.43
CA LYS A 96 7.93 12.44 -3.92
C LYS A 96 8.82 11.80 -2.87
N PHE A 97 8.62 10.49 -2.70
CA PHE A 97 9.35 9.65 -1.76
C PHE A 97 9.77 8.36 -2.47
N ILE A 98 10.82 7.73 -1.95
CA ILE A 98 11.16 6.35 -2.25
C ILE A 98 10.01 5.46 -1.76
N PRO A 99 9.30 4.72 -2.62
CA PRO A 99 8.14 3.94 -2.21
C PRO A 99 8.50 2.69 -1.41
N ALA A 100 9.73 2.18 -1.55
CA ALA A 100 10.17 0.92 -0.96
C ALA A 100 9.13 -0.20 -1.21
N SER A 101 8.68 -0.89 -0.14
CA SER A 101 7.73 -2.00 -0.26
C SER A 101 6.32 -1.61 -0.73
N LEU A 102 5.98 -0.32 -0.81
CA LEU A 102 4.67 0.11 -1.33
C LEU A 102 4.49 -0.23 -2.82
N LEU A 103 5.58 -0.47 -3.57
CA LEU A 103 5.50 -0.96 -4.95
C LEU A 103 4.82 -2.34 -5.06
N LYS A 104 4.87 -3.15 -4.00
CA LYS A 104 4.23 -4.48 -3.96
C LYS A 104 2.72 -4.39 -4.13
N ILE A 105 2.11 -3.26 -3.75
CA ILE A 105 0.69 -2.98 -3.97
C ILE A 105 0.39 -2.95 -5.48
N TYR A 106 1.19 -2.22 -6.26
CA TYR A 106 1.02 -2.16 -7.71
C TYR A 106 1.27 -3.52 -8.36
N LEU A 107 2.28 -4.27 -7.91
CA LEU A 107 2.50 -5.63 -8.41
C LEU A 107 1.31 -6.55 -8.11
N MET A 108 0.80 -6.55 -6.87
CA MET A 108 -0.40 -7.30 -6.49
C MET A 108 -1.59 -6.91 -7.38
N MET A 109 -1.82 -5.61 -7.59
CA MET A 109 -2.90 -5.12 -8.45
C MET A 109 -2.75 -5.63 -9.89
N GLY A 110 -1.54 -5.61 -10.45
CA GLY A 110 -1.26 -6.16 -11.78
C GLY A 110 -1.55 -7.66 -11.87
N ILE A 111 -1.07 -8.44 -10.90
CA ILE A 111 -1.31 -9.90 -10.86
C ILE A 111 -2.81 -10.21 -10.79
N LEU A 112 -3.53 -9.52 -9.89
CA LEU A 112 -4.96 -9.72 -9.72
C LEU A 112 -5.74 -9.24 -10.94
N LYS A 113 -5.26 -8.22 -11.65
CA LYS A 113 -5.85 -7.75 -12.91
C LYS A 113 -5.73 -8.81 -14.00
N GLU A 114 -4.54 -9.38 -14.20
CA GLU A 114 -4.29 -10.48 -15.13
C GLU A 114 -5.12 -11.73 -14.79
N ALA A 115 -5.28 -12.03 -13.50
CA ALA A 115 -6.10 -13.15 -13.04
C ALA A 115 -7.59 -13.05 -13.42
N GLN A 116 -8.09 -11.85 -13.77
CA GLN A 116 -9.48 -11.70 -14.20
C GLN A 116 -9.73 -12.31 -15.59
N THR A 117 -8.73 -12.28 -16.46
CA THR A 117 -8.80 -12.82 -17.82
C THR A 117 -8.09 -14.17 -17.93
N ASN A 118 -7.13 -14.45 -17.05
CA ASN A 118 -6.50 -15.75 -16.85
C ASN A 118 -6.75 -16.26 -15.42
N PRO A 119 -7.92 -16.85 -15.11
CA PRO A 119 -8.23 -17.34 -13.76
C PRO A 119 -7.36 -18.52 -13.33
N GLY A 120 -6.56 -19.12 -14.23
CA GLY A 120 -5.58 -20.15 -13.92
C GLY A 120 -4.35 -19.60 -13.20
N LEU A 121 -3.99 -18.34 -13.46
CA LEU A 121 -2.75 -17.71 -12.97
C LEU A 121 -2.55 -17.89 -11.47
N LEU A 122 -3.59 -17.61 -10.67
CA LEU A 122 -3.52 -17.69 -9.21
C LEU A 122 -3.28 -19.11 -8.67
N ARG A 123 -3.56 -20.14 -9.48
CA ARG A 123 -3.35 -21.55 -9.14
C ARG A 123 -2.04 -22.11 -9.69
N GLU A 124 -1.30 -21.35 -10.50
CA GLU A 124 0.00 -21.78 -10.98
C GLU A 124 0.96 -21.93 -9.80
N GLU A 125 1.72 -23.01 -9.80
CA GLU A 125 2.63 -23.39 -8.73
C GLU A 125 4.06 -22.95 -9.05
N VAL A 126 4.73 -22.36 -8.06
CA VAL A 126 6.09 -21.86 -8.13
C VAL A 126 6.92 -22.53 -7.04
N LEU A 127 7.97 -23.24 -7.45
CA LEU A 127 8.88 -23.91 -6.54
C LEU A 127 9.88 -22.92 -5.93
N ILE A 128 9.86 -22.78 -4.60
CA ILE A 128 10.87 -22.00 -3.87
C ILE A 128 12.15 -22.82 -3.74
N GLN A 129 13.19 -22.42 -4.46
CA GLN A 129 14.49 -23.08 -4.46
C GLN A 129 15.41 -22.55 -3.34
N LYS A 130 16.50 -23.29 -3.10
CA LYS A 130 17.44 -22.99 -2.02
C LYS A 130 18.24 -21.71 -2.24
N PRO A 131 18.79 -21.12 -1.17
CA PRO A 131 19.63 -19.93 -1.26
C PRO A 131 20.85 -19.99 -2.18
N GLU A 132 21.30 -21.18 -2.58
CA GLU A 132 22.41 -21.32 -3.51
C GLU A 132 22.10 -20.76 -4.92
N THR A 133 20.83 -20.64 -5.32
CA THR A 133 20.43 -19.89 -6.54
C THR A 133 20.56 -18.38 -6.38
N PHE A 134 20.71 -17.84 -5.17
CA PHE A 134 20.96 -16.41 -4.96
C PHE A 134 22.42 -16.01 -5.15
N LYS A 135 23.34 -16.95 -5.42
CA LYS A 135 24.76 -16.63 -5.61
C LYS A 135 25.02 -15.67 -6.77
N GLU A 136 24.10 -15.61 -7.73
CA GLU A 136 24.15 -14.66 -8.85
C GLU A 136 23.60 -13.28 -8.50
N TYR A 137 22.93 -13.14 -7.34
CA TYR A 137 22.34 -11.90 -6.88
C TYR A 137 23.18 -11.28 -5.75
N PRO A 138 23.57 -9.99 -5.87
CA PRO A 138 24.44 -9.34 -4.90
C PRO A 138 23.82 -9.24 -3.50
N PHE A 139 22.49 -9.34 -3.39
CA PHE A 139 21.76 -9.34 -2.12
C PHE A 139 20.67 -10.42 -2.14
N PRO A 140 20.70 -11.40 -1.21
CA PRO A 140 19.61 -12.35 -1.11
C PRO A 140 18.34 -11.63 -0.66
N PRO A 141 17.17 -11.98 -1.23
CA PRO A 141 15.91 -11.39 -0.82
C PRO A 141 15.58 -11.73 0.64
N SER A 142 15.13 -10.72 1.39
CA SER A 142 14.77 -10.85 2.80
C SER A 142 13.35 -11.41 3.00
N PHE A 143 13.08 -11.97 4.17
CA PHE A 143 11.75 -12.44 4.56
C PHE A 143 11.55 -12.25 6.07
N ASP A 144 10.30 -12.30 6.54
CA ASP A 144 9.99 -12.27 7.97
C ASP A 144 10.53 -13.52 8.65
N SER A 145 11.44 -13.35 9.61
CA SER A 145 12.05 -14.44 10.38
C SER A 145 11.05 -15.25 11.19
N ASN A 146 9.90 -14.67 11.56
CA ASN A 146 8.85 -15.38 12.28
C ASN A 146 7.97 -16.23 11.34
N ASN A 147 7.98 -15.91 10.04
CA ASN A 147 7.14 -16.56 9.03
C ASN A 147 7.93 -16.92 7.76
N PRO A 148 9.05 -17.66 7.88
CA PRO A 148 9.94 -17.91 6.75
C PRO A 148 9.25 -18.75 5.65
N PRO A 149 9.53 -18.49 4.37
CA PRO A 149 9.16 -19.39 3.29
C PRO A 149 9.79 -20.78 3.47
N VAL A 150 9.05 -21.82 3.12
CA VAL A 150 9.53 -23.20 3.17
C VAL A 150 10.25 -23.51 1.87
N VAL A 151 11.57 -23.68 1.95
CA VAL A 151 12.39 -24.07 0.81
C VAL A 151 12.05 -25.48 0.35
N GLY A 152 11.92 -25.68 -0.96
CA GLY A 152 11.52 -26.94 -1.58
C GLY A 152 10.01 -27.18 -1.62
N LYS A 153 9.21 -26.24 -1.10
CA LYS A 153 7.75 -26.25 -1.23
C LYS A 153 7.34 -25.51 -2.52
N GLU A 154 6.33 -26.04 -3.20
CA GLU A 154 5.57 -25.35 -4.23
C GLU A 154 4.51 -24.47 -3.59
N TYR A 155 4.49 -23.20 -4.01
CA TYR A 155 3.48 -22.24 -3.59
C TYR A 155 2.68 -21.79 -4.81
N THR A 156 1.37 -21.62 -4.64
CA THR A 156 0.60 -20.98 -5.71
C THR A 156 0.97 -19.50 -5.83
N VAL A 157 0.77 -18.91 -7.02
CA VAL A 157 0.90 -17.46 -7.21
C VAL A 157 0.07 -16.70 -6.17
N GLU A 158 -1.12 -17.18 -5.83
CA GLU A 158 -1.95 -16.58 -4.78
C GLU A 158 -1.31 -16.63 -3.39
N GLU A 159 -0.73 -17.77 -3.00
CA GLU A 159 0.00 -17.87 -1.73
C GLU A 159 1.20 -16.93 -1.70
N LEU A 160 1.94 -16.80 -2.81
CA LEU A 160 3.08 -15.87 -2.89
C LEU A 160 2.64 -14.40 -2.80
N VAL A 161 1.54 -14.02 -3.47
CA VAL A 161 0.97 -12.66 -3.35
C VAL A 161 0.54 -12.39 -1.91
N SER A 162 -0.16 -13.32 -1.28
CA SER A 162 -0.59 -13.19 0.11
C SER A 162 0.61 -12.99 1.03
N ARG A 163 1.66 -13.82 0.90
CA ARG A 163 2.89 -13.70 1.68
C ARG A 163 3.62 -12.37 1.44
N MET A 164 3.72 -11.94 0.19
CA MET A 164 4.32 -10.67 -0.20
C MET A 164 3.62 -9.49 0.48
N MET A 165 2.30 -9.52 0.61
CA MET A 165 1.53 -8.43 1.20
C MET A 165 1.46 -8.50 2.74
N VAL A 166 1.23 -9.68 3.30
CA VAL A 166 1.05 -9.88 4.74
C VAL A 166 2.36 -9.71 5.51
N PHE A 167 3.47 -10.24 4.96
CA PHE A 167 4.78 -10.25 5.61
C PHE A 167 5.81 -9.34 4.94
N SER A 168 5.41 -8.57 3.91
CA SER A 168 6.34 -7.80 3.07
C SER A 168 7.48 -8.68 2.50
N ASP A 169 7.19 -9.96 2.24
CA ASP A 169 8.18 -11.00 1.93
C ASP A 169 8.87 -10.74 0.58
N ASN A 170 10.17 -10.37 0.60
CA ASN A 170 10.93 -10.06 -0.62
C ASN A 170 11.30 -11.32 -1.40
N LEU A 171 11.31 -12.50 -0.76
CA LEU A 171 11.54 -13.76 -1.46
C LEU A 171 10.34 -14.10 -2.37
N SER A 172 9.13 -13.88 -1.87
CA SER A 172 7.89 -14.06 -2.61
C SER A 172 7.82 -13.06 -3.77
N LEU A 173 8.18 -11.79 -3.52
CA LEU A 173 8.34 -10.78 -4.58
C LEU A 173 9.32 -11.25 -5.67
N PHE A 174 10.48 -11.77 -5.27
CA PHE A 174 11.50 -12.26 -6.20
C PHE A 174 10.94 -13.38 -7.10
N TYR A 175 10.35 -14.42 -6.52
CA TYR A 175 9.80 -15.52 -7.32
C TYR A 175 8.61 -15.11 -8.18
N LEU A 176 7.75 -14.21 -7.71
CA LEU A 176 6.70 -13.61 -8.54
C LEU A 176 7.30 -12.87 -9.74
N SER A 177 8.37 -12.08 -9.54
CA SER A 177 9.01 -11.34 -10.62
C SER A 177 9.64 -12.21 -11.70
N LEU A 178 10.07 -13.43 -11.36
CA LEU A 178 10.60 -14.41 -12.32
C LEU A 178 9.49 -15.16 -13.08
N HIS A 179 8.33 -15.33 -12.45
CA HIS A 179 7.21 -16.11 -12.97
C HIS A 179 6.28 -15.27 -13.87
N LEU A 180 6.23 -13.96 -13.66
CA LEU A 180 5.29 -13.05 -14.31
C LEU A 180 5.94 -12.28 -15.46
N PRO A 181 5.13 -11.69 -16.38
CA PRO A 181 5.65 -10.82 -17.42
C PRO A 181 6.48 -9.66 -16.84
N GLU A 182 7.65 -9.41 -17.42
CA GLU A 182 8.60 -8.39 -16.95
C GLU A 182 7.99 -6.99 -16.86
N ASP A 183 7.07 -6.66 -17.78
CA ASP A 183 6.46 -5.33 -17.87
C ASP A 183 5.19 -5.15 -17.01
N LEU A 184 4.77 -6.17 -16.26
CA LEU A 184 3.51 -6.16 -15.50
C LEU A 184 3.48 -5.03 -14.46
N LEU A 185 4.56 -4.89 -13.68
CA LEU A 185 4.67 -3.83 -12.67
C LEU A 185 4.69 -2.45 -13.34
N GLY A 186 5.49 -2.28 -14.39
CA GLY A 186 5.62 -1.01 -15.11
C GLY A 186 4.30 -0.55 -15.73
N LYS A 187 3.56 -1.47 -16.37
CA LYS A 187 2.20 -1.21 -16.88
C LYS A 187 1.27 -0.77 -15.76
N THR A 188 1.20 -1.53 -14.67
CA THR A 188 0.31 -1.21 -13.56
C THR A 188 0.67 0.13 -12.92
N MET A 189 1.96 0.44 -12.74
CA MET A 189 2.41 1.74 -12.27
C MET A 189 1.97 2.88 -13.21
N SER A 190 2.11 2.68 -14.52
CA SER A 190 1.73 3.68 -15.52
C SER A 190 0.23 4.00 -15.51
N ASP A 191 -0.63 3.02 -15.22
CA ASP A 191 -2.08 3.23 -15.06
C ASP A 191 -2.41 4.19 -13.90
N PHE A 192 -1.52 4.30 -12.91
CA PHE A 192 -1.63 5.24 -11.79
C PHE A 192 -0.77 6.51 -11.97
N GLY A 193 -0.29 6.77 -13.19
CA GLY A 193 0.51 7.94 -13.53
C GLY A 193 1.89 7.94 -12.87
N LEU A 194 2.42 6.76 -12.53
CA LEU A 194 3.80 6.60 -12.07
C LEU A 194 4.69 6.30 -13.27
N ALA A 195 5.75 7.09 -13.43
CA ALA A 195 6.82 6.72 -14.35
C ALA A 195 7.57 5.53 -13.78
N SER A 196 7.91 4.55 -14.62
CA SER A 196 8.89 3.54 -14.25
C SER A 196 10.21 4.25 -14.01
N PRO A 197 10.75 4.24 -12.78
CA PRO A 197 12.00 4.93 -12.52
C PRO A 197 13.14 4.18 -13.21
N GLU A 198 14.17 4.89 -13.64
CA GLU A 198 15.45 4.26 -14.02
C GLU A 198 16.12 3.62 -12.79
N ASP A 199 15.86 4.17 -11.59
CA ASP A 199 16.32 3.66 -10.30
C ASP A 199 15.20 3.71 -9.25
N VAL A 200 14.77 2.53 -8.78
CA VAL A 200 13.72 2.37 -7.76
C VAL A 200 14.08 2.95 -6.38
N ASN A 201 15.34 3.32 -6.17
CA ASN A 201 15.81 3.99 -4.94
C ASN A 201 15.67 5.52 -5.00
N GLN A 202 15.05 6.06 -6.04
CA GLN A 202 14.77 7.49 -6.15
C GLN A 202 13.38 7.87 -5.63
N ASP A 203 13.18 9.17 -5.38
CA ASP A 203 11.90 9.73 -4.99
C ASP A 203 10.99 9.84 -6.23
N PHE A 204 9.95 8.99 -6.35
CA PHE A 204 9.04 9.04 -7.51
C PHE A 204 7.56 8.79 -7.22
N VAL A 205 7.20 8.34 -6.02
CA VAL A 205 5.81 8.12 -5.61
C VAL A 205 5.39 9.19 -4.60
N SER A 206 4.20 9.76 -4.78
CA SER A 206 3.59 10.65 -3.76
C SER A 206 2.49 9.94 -2.96
N VAL A 207 2.20 10.43 -1.76
CA VAL A 207 1.08 9.91 -0.94
C VAL A 207 -0.27 10.05 -1.65
N LYS A 208 -0.45 11.09 -2.49
CA LYS A 208 -1.63 11.25 -3.33
C LYS A 208 -1.74 10.13 -4.36
N GLN A 209 -0.65 9.75 -5.03
CA GLN A 209 -0.64 8.63 -5.99
C GLN A 209 -0.88 7.29 -5.31
N GLN A 210 -0.26 7.08 -4.15
CA GLN A 210 -0.51 5.89 -3.34
C GLN A 210 -1.98 5.79 -2.92
N MET A 211 -2.59 6.91 -2.56
CA MET A 211 -4.01 6.95 -2.22
C MET A 211 -4.92 6.66 -3.42
N MET A 212 -4.57 7.09 -4.63
CA MET A 212 -5.35 6.74 -5.82
C MET A 212 -5.43 5.22 -6.03
N ALA A 213 -4.34 4.49 -5.77
CA ALA A 213 -4.34 3.02 -5.79
C ALA A 213 -5.31 2.44 -4.74
N MET A 214 -5.27 2.95 -3.51
CA MET A 214 -6.20 2.50 -2.46
C MET A 214 -7.66 2.80 -2.76
N LEU A 215 -7.95 4.00 -3.28
CA LEU A 215 -9.30 4.37 -3.71
C LEU A 215 -9.78 3.52 -4.89
N ALA A 216 -8.89 3.13 -5.80
CA ALA A 216 -9.23 2.26 -6.91
C ALA A 216 -9.57 0.84 -6.46
N LEU A 217 -8.87 0.32 -5.44
CA LEU A 217 -9.22 -0.93 -4.77
C LEU A 217 -10.56 -0.81 -4.03
N TYR A 218 -10.70 0.19 -3.16
CA TYR A 218 -11.91 0.38 -2.35
C TYR A 218 -13.18 0.52 -3.19
N ASN A 219 -13.11 1.28 -4.30
CA ASN A 219 -14.26 1.50 -5.17
C ASN A 219 -14.37 0.47 -6.30
N SER A 220 -13.46 -0.53 -6.37
CA SER A 220 -13.40 -1.52 -7.46
C SER A 220 -13.40 -0.90 -8.86
N THR A 221 -12.66 0.20 -9.04
CA THR A 221 -12.59 0.91 -10.33
C THR A 221 -11.43 0.45 -11.20
N TYR A 222 -10.46 -0.26 -10.63
CA TYR A 222 -9.34 -0.87 -11.37
C TYR A 222 -9.47 -2.39 -11.48
N LEU A 223 -9.84 -3.05 -10.39
CA LEU A 223 -10.09 -4.50 -10.32
C LEU A 223 -11.59 -4.80 -10.21
N SER A 224 -12.00 -6.03 -10.53
CA SER A 224 -13.35 -6.52 -10.27
C SER A 224 -13.65 -6.49 -8.77
N PRO A 225 -14.93 -6.50 -8.35
CA PRO A 225 -15.29 -6.54 -6.94
C PRO A 225 -14.62 -7.70 -6.18
N GLU A 226 -14.55 -8.89 -6.79
CA GLU A 226 -13.94 -10.08 -6.20
C GLU A 226 -12.44 -9.90 -5.99
N MET A 227 -11.74 -9.36 -6.99
CA MET A 227 -10.29 -9.14 -6.90
C MET A 227 -9.93 -7.96 -6.00
N SER A 228 -10.77 -6.93 -5.97
CA SER A 228 -10.64 -5.82 -5.02
C SER A 228 -10.81 -6.29 -3.58
N GLN A 229 -11.82 -7.11 -3.31
CA GLN A 229 -12.06 -7.70 -2.00
C GLN A 229 -10.88 -8.58 -1.55
N LYS A 230 -10.29 -9.34 -2.48
CA LYS A 230 -9.08 -10.13 -2.24
C LYS A 230 -7.87 -9.26 -1.90
N ALA A 231 -7.60 -8.23 -2.70
CA ALA A 231 -6.52 -7.28 -2.48
C ALA A 231 -6.61 -6.59 -1.12
N LEU A 232 -7.78 -6.03 -0.79
CA LEU A 232 -8.04 -5.38 0.50
C LEU A 232 -7.96 -6.39 1.67
N GLY A 233 -8.35 -7.64 1.43
CA GLY A 233 -8.18 -8.73 2.40
C GLY A 233 -6.72 -8.96 2.77
N TYR A 234 -5.81 -8.98 1.79
CA TYR A 234 -4.38 -9.13 2.04
C TYR A 234 -3.78 -7.96 2.81
N LEU A 235 -4.16 -6.72 2.44
CA LEU A 235 -3.68 -5.53 3.12
C LEU A 235 -4.16 -5.47 4.58
N ALA A 236 -5.42 -5.83 4.83
CA ALA A 236 -5.99 -5.90 6.19
C ALA A 236 -5.37 -6.99 7.08
N MET A 237 -4.63 -7.92 6.50
CA MET A 237 -3.88 -8.97 7.20
C MET A 237 -2.41 -8.62 7.41
N ALA A 238 -1.95 -7.44 6.97
CA ALA A 238 -0.56 -7.01 7.15
C ALA A 238 -0.10 -7.12 8.61
N SER A 239 1.06 -7.73 8.81
CA SER A 239 1.61 -8.04 10.14
C SER A 239 2.33 -6.85 10.80
N TYR A 240 2.66 -5.81 10.03
CA TYR A 240 3.34 -4.63 10.54
C TYR A 240 2.34 -3.65 11.18
N ASP A 241 2.40 -3.50 12.50
CA ASP A 241 1.46 -2.69 13.28
C ASP A 241 2.05 -1.39 13.85
N SER A 242 3.37 -1.20 13.71
CA SER A 242 4.10 -0.03 14.24
C SER A 242 3.96 1.23 13.36
N GLY A 243 3.17 1.15 12.28
CA GLY A 243 2.83 2.24 11.38
C GLY A 243 1.57 2.98 11.81
N LEU A 244 0.63 3.14 10.87
CA LEU A 244 -0.64 3.84 11.13
C LEU A 244 -1.50 3.13 12.18
N ALA A 245 -1.54 1.80 12.16
CA ALA A 245 -2.24 0.97 13.13
C ALA A 245 -1.94 1.36 14.58
N ALA A 246 -0.69 1.69 14.90
CA ALA A 246 -0.28 2.07 16.25
C ALA A 246 -1.01 3.33 16.78
N GLY A 247 -1.50 4.19 15.88
CA GLY A 247 -2.24 5.41 16.22
C GLY A 247 -3.77 5.24 16.25
N LEU A 248 -4.31 4.09 15.86
CA LEU A 248 -5.75 3.88 15.73
C LEU A 248 -6.40 3.45 17.07
N PRO A 249 -7.65 3.88 17.35
CA PRO A 249 -8.41 3.37 18.48
C PRO A 249 -8.60 1.85 18.42
N ARG A 250 -8.70 1.20 19.59
CA ARG A 250 -8.97 -0.25 19.66
C ARG A 250 -10.25 -0.60 18.89
N GLY A 251 -10.16 -1.61 18.04
CA GLY A 251 -11.28 -2.13 17.26
C GLY A 251 -11.46 -1.49 15.88
N VAL A 252 -10.69 -0.44 15.56
CA VAL A 252 -10.61 0.08 14.19
C VAL A 252 -9.63 -0.79 13.40
N LYS A 253 -10.07 -1.29 12.25
CA LYS A 253 -9.22 -2.08 11.34
C LYS A 253 -8.51 -1.15 10.35
N GLU A 254 -7.23 -1.41 10.12
CA GLU A 254 -6.46 -0.88 8.99
C GLU A 254 -6.54 -1.87 7.83
N ALA A 255 -6.60 -1.35 6.60
CA ALA A 255 -6.54 -2.09 5.34
C ALA A 255 -5.82 -1.23 4.30
#